data_AF-A0A2T3NKD7-F1
#
_entry.id   AF-A0A2T3NKD7-F1
#
_cell.length_a   1.000
_cell.length_b   1.000
_cell.length_c   1.000
_cell.angle_alpha   90.00
_cell.angle_beta   90.00
_cell.angle_gamma   90.00
#
_symmetry.space_group_name_H-M   'P 1'
#
loop_
_entity.id
_entity.type
_entity.pdbx_description
1 polymer ?
#
loop_
_entity_poly.entity_id
_entity_poly.type
_entity_poly.pdbx_seq_one_letter_code
_entity_poly.pdbx_strand_id
1 'polypeptide(L)' 'MLTDDEKQRRFKQLQAKNYRASLRLEGIHLEQEECTNSESGLSEIEQIRQLKGHYAR' A
#
# COMPACT_ATOMS: atom_id res chain seq x y z
N MET A 1 3.94 8.88 27.53
CA MET A 1 3.42 9.43 26.27
C MET A 1 4.43 9.10 25.18
N LEU A 2 4.01 8.57 24.02
CA LEU A 2 4.94 8.31 22.91
C LEU A 2 5.50 9.62 22.37
N THR A 3 6.76 9.60 21.93
CA THR A 3 7.34 10.69 21.15
C THR A 3 6.73 10.75 19.75
N ASP A 4 6.90 11.86 19.05
CA ASP A 4 6.34 12.01 17.70
C ASP A 4 6.96 11.02 16.71
N ASP A 5 8.24 10.67 16.87
CA ASP A 5 8.92 9.65 16.08
C ASP A 5 8.30 8.25 16.30
N GLU A 6 7.99 7.92 17.55
CA GLU A 6 7.36 6.64 17.88
C GLU A 6 5.94 6.54 17.33
N LYS A 7 5.19 7.66 17.34
CA LYS A 7 3.85 7.74 16.73
C LYS A 7 3.94 7.53 15.22
N GLN A 8 4.88 8.20 14.54
CA GLN A 8 5.07 8.04 13.09
C GLN A 8 5.45 6.61 12.72
N ARG A 9 6.36 5.98 13.48
CA ARG A 9 6.75 4.59 13.25
C ARG A 9 5.55 3.65 13.42
N ARG A 10 4.77 3.81 14.48
CA ARG A 10 3.53 3.02 14.69
C ARG A 10 2.51 3.24 13.57
N PHE A 11 2.34 4.48 13.12
CA PHE A 11 1.45 4.81 12.02
C PHE A 11 1.86 4.06 10.74
N LYS A 12 3.14 4.15 10.35
CA LYS A 12 3.67 3.44 9.17
C LYS A 12 3.47 1.92 9.26
N GLN A 13 3.70 1.34 10.44
CA GLN A 13 3.49 -0.11 10.67
C GLN A 13 2.04 -0.55 10.45
N LEU A 14 1.07 0.31 10.77
CA LEU A 14 -0.36 0.00 10.66
C LEU A 14 -0.99 0.45 9.35
N GLN A 15 -0.34 1.34 8.60
CA GLN A 15 -0.91 1.99 7.43
C GLN A 15 -1.48 1.00 6.40
N ALA A 16 -0.70 -0.01 6.00
CA ALA A 16 -1.15 -1.00 5.01
C ALA A 16 -2.34 -1.84 5.50
N LYS A 17 -2.33 -2.23 6.78
CA LYS A 17 -3.43 -2.98 7.40
C LYS A 17 -4.70 -2.14 7.48
N ASN A 18 -4.58 -0.89 7.93
CA ASN A 18 -5.70 0.03 8.07
C ASN A 18 -6.29 0.41 6.72
N TYR A 19 -5.45 0.65 5.70
CA TYR A 19 -5.90 0.93 4.35
C TYR A 19 -6.76 -0.21 3.78
N ARG A 20 -6.29 -1.46 3.90
CA ARG A 20 -7.08 -2.63 3.47
C ARG A 20 -8.38 -2.77 4.24
N ALA A 21 -8.37 -2.52 5.55
CA ALA A 21 -9.59 -2.53 6.35
C ALA A 21 -10.57 -1.45 5.89
N SER A 22 -10.08 -0.24 5.58
CA SER A 22 -10.90 0.86 5.05
C SER A 22 -11.59 0.46 3.74
N LEU A 23 -10.86 -0.11 2.79
CA LEU A 23 -11.43 -0.56 1.51
C LEU A 23 -12.50 -1.63 1.68
N ARG A 24 -12.32 -2.57 2.63
CA ARG A 24 -13.34 -3.58 2.93
C ARG A 24 -14.63 -2.98 3.46
N LEU A 25 -14.55 -1.90 4.25
CA LEU A 25 -15.75 -1.20 4.73
C LEU A 25 -16.52 -0.54 3.57
N GLU A 26 -15.82 -0.15 2.51
CA GLU A 26 -16.41 0.37 1.27
C GLU A 26 -16.90 -0.76 0.33
N GLY A 27 -16.80 -2.02 0.74
CA GLY A 27 -17.16 -3.19 -0.06
C GLY A 27 -16.10 -3.61 -1.09
N ILE A 28 -14.97 -2.91 -1.16
CA ILE A 28 -13.86 -3.20 -2.07
C ILE A 28 -13.00 -4.31 -1.47
N HIS A 29 -13.05 -5.48 -2.10
CA HIS A 29 -12.22 -6.62 -1.73
C HIS A 29 -11.01 -6.67 -2.65
N LEU A 30 -9.91 -6.06 -2.21
CA LEU A 30 -8.61 -6.35 -2.82
C LEU A 30 -8.29 -7.82 -2.54
N GLU A 31 -8.16 -8.61 -3.61
CA GLU A 31 -7.54 -9.92 -3.49
C GLU A 31 -6.16 -9.74 -2.86
N GLN A 32 -5.78 -10.68 -2.00
CA GLN A 32 -4.42 -10.72 -1.49
C GLN A 32 -3.57 -11.08 -2.69
N GLU A 33 -3.14 -10.07 -3.46
CA GLU A 33 -2.22 -10.25 -4.58
C GLU A 33 -1.08 -11.11 -4.03
N GLU A 34 -1.04 -12.38 -4.45
CA GLU A 34 0.20 -13.11 -4.42
C GLU A 34 1.16 -12.22 -5.17
N CYS A 35 2.11 -11.62 -4.45
CA CYS A 35 3.02 -10.64 -4.99
C CYS A 35 3.90 -11.28 -6.06
N THR A 36 3.36 -11.50 -7.26
CA THR A 36 4.11 -11.82 -8.48
C THR A 36 4.94 -10.62 -8.94
N ASN A 37 4.81 -9.47 -8.29
CA ASN A 37 5.63 -8.27 -8.51
C ASN A 37 6.83 -8.13 -7.55
N SER A 38 7.01 -9.07 -6.61
CA SER A 38 8.19 -9.09 -5.73
C SER A 38 9.52 -9.29 -6.46
N GLU A 39 9.52 -9.59 -7.76
CA GLU A 39 10.74 -9.71 -8.57
C GLU A 39 11.26 -8.36 -9.11
N SER A 40 10.49 -7.28 -9.06
CA SER A 40 10.90 -6.05 -9.77
C SER A 40 11.92 -5.17 -9.04
N GLY A 41 12.06 -5.29 -7.71
CA GLY A 41 12.96 -4.41 -6.93
C GLY A 41 12.64 -2.91 -7.04
N LEU A 42 11.50 -2.55 -7.65
CA LEU A 42 11.10 -1.18 -7.93
C LEU A 42 10.49 -0.53 -6.70
N SER A 43 10.71 0.77 -6.56
CA SER A 43 10.05 1.60 -5.55
C SER A 43 8.54 1.67 -5.78
N GLU A 44 7.75 1.84 -4.72
CA GLU A 44 6.28 2.04 -4.78
C GLU A 44 5.89 3.13 -5.80
N ILE A 45 6.66 4.22 -5.85
CA ILE A 45 6.43 5.35 -6.77
C ILE A 45 6.57 4.90 -8.23
N GLU A 46 7.54 4.03 -8.51
CA GLU A 46 7.83 3.53 -9.86
C GLU A 46 6.74 2.57 -10.31
N GLN A 47 6.27 1.69 -9.41
CA GLN A 47 5.15 0.80 -9.66
C GLN A 47 3.86 1.58 -9.98
N ILE A 48 3.55 2.63 -9.19
CA ILE A 48 2.40 3.49 -9.44
C ILE A 48 2.53 4.18 -10.81
N ARG A 49 3.73 4.65 -11.17
CA ARG A 49 3.97 5.29 -12.48
C ARG A 49 3.74 4.32 -13.63
N GLN A 50 4.23 3.08 -13.52
CA GLN A 50 4.02 2.04 -14.53
C GLN A 50 2.54 1.70 -14.70
N LEU A 51 1.82 1.47 -13.59
CA LEU A 51 0.39 1.18 -13.63
C LEU A 51 -0.40 2.33 -14.28
N LYS A 52 -0.10 3.59 -13.91
CA LYS A 52 -0.72 4.77 -14.55
C LYS A 52 -0.46 4.81 -16.06
N GLY A 53 0.77 4.52 -16.49
CA GLY A 53 1.12 4.48 -17.92
C GLY A 53 0.54 3.29 -18.69
N HIS A 54 0.20 2.20 -17.99
CA HIS A 54 -0.48 1.04 -18.57
C HIS A 54 -1.96 1.32 -18.79
N TYR A 55 -2.68 1.80 -17.77
CA TYR A 55 -4.12 2.07 -17.84
C TYR A 55 -4.51 3.35 -18.59
N ALA A 56 -3.56 4.24 -18.87
CA ALA A 56 -3.81 5.43 -19.69
C ALA A 56 -3.84 5.14 -21.20
N ARG A 57 -3.42 3.94 -21.61
CA ARG A 57 -3.53 3.46 -23.00
C ARG A 57 -4.84 2.72 -23.19
#